data_AF-A0A930F0C4-F1
#
_entry.id   AF-A0A930F0C4-F1
#
_cell.length_a   1.000
_cell.length_b   1.000
_cell.length_c   1.000
_cell.angle_alpha   90.00
_cell.angle_beta   90.00
_cell.angle_gamma   90.00
#
_symmetry.space_group_name_H-M   'P 1'
#
loop_
_entity.id
_entity.type
_entity.pdbx_description
1 polymer ?
#
loop_
_entity_poly.entity_id
_entity_poly.type
_entity_poly.pdbx_seq_one_letter_code
_entity_poly.pdbx_strand_id
1 'polypeptide(L)' 'MAFFELIEQIKERRKVLGITQEQLSDICGVGLRTLREFERGKGNPTLQTMEKICTALGFEIKIEIKNEKS' A
#
# COMPACT_ATOMS: atom_id res chain seq x y z
N MET A 1 2.71 13.84 8.04
CA MET A 1 2.25 12.49 7.67
C MET A 1 2.32 12.37 6.16
N ALA A 2 3.33 11.69 5.61
CA ALA A 2 3.67 11.84 4.19
C ALA A 2 2.85 10.96 3.21
N PHE A 3 1.89 10.14 3.66
CA PHE A 3 1.28 9.11 2.79
C PHE A 3 -0.20 8.81 3.07
N PHE A 4 -0.95 9.73 3.69
CA PHE A 4 -2.32 9.44 4.12
C PHE A 4 -3.24 9.06 2.95
N GLU A 5 -3.18 9.81 1.84
CA GLU A 5 -4.00 9.54 0.65
C GLU A 5 -3.71 8.16 0.04
N LEU A 6 -2.44 7.76 -0.06
CA LEU A 6 -2.05 6.45 -0.56
C LEU A 6 -2.59 5.31 0.32
N ILE A 7 -2.51 5.48 1.64
CA ILE A 7 -3.00 4.49 2.60
C ILE A 7 -4.51 4.30 2.47
N GLU A 8 -5.27 5.39 2.32
CA GLU A 8 -6.72 5.31 2.14
C GLU A 8 -7.08 4.64 0.80
N GLN A 9 -6.39 4.96 -0.29
CA GLN A 9 -6.59 4.26 -1.58
C GLN A 9 -6.35 2.75 -1.48
N ILE A 10 -5.30 2.34 -0.75
CA ILE A 10 -5.00 0.93 -0.53
C ILE A 10 -6.10 0.25 0.30
N LYS A 11 -6.58 0.89 1.37
CA LYS A 11 -7.68 0.36 2.20
C LYS A 11 -8.98 0.22 1.41
N GLU A 12 -9.32 1.23 0.62
CA GLU A 12 -10.52 1.23 -0.22
C GLU A 12 -10.44 0.12 -1.25
N ARG A 13 -9.30 -0.01 -1.95
CA ARG A 13 -9.10 -1.10 -2.92
C ARG A 13 -9.21 -2.47 -2.26
N ARG A 14 -8.62 -2.65 -1.08
CA ARG A 14 -8.72 -3.90 -0.31
C ARG A 14 -10.18 -4.24 0.01
N LYS A 15 -10.97 -3.24 0.44
CA LYS A 15 -12.42 -3.40 0.70
C LYS A 15 -13.21 -3.75 -0.56
N VAL A 16 -12.90 -3.11 -1.70
CA VAL A 16 -13.54 -3.42 -3.01
C VAL A 16 -13.26 -4.86 -3.44
N LEU A 17 -12.05 -5.37 -3.19
CA LEU A 17 -11.69 -6.76 -3.46
C LEU A 17 -12.28 -7.75 -2.44
N GLY A 18 -12.88 -7.26 -1.35
CA GLY A 18 -13.52 -8.10 -0.34
C GLY A 18 -12.55 -8.90 0.53
N ILE A 19 -11.27 -8.53 0.60
CA ILE A 19 -10.24 -9.29 1.33
C ILE A 19 -9.90 -8.66 2.69
N THR A 20 -9.58 -9.51 3.67
CA THR A 20 -9.11 -9.11 4.99
C THR A 20 -7.64 -8.67 4.97
N GLN A 21 -7.17 -8.08 6.08
CA GLN A 21 -5.75 -7.79 6.25
C GLN A 21 -4.90 -9.06 6.34
N GLU A 22 -5.42 -10.15 6.95
CA GLU A 22 -4.73 -11.45 6.95
C GLU A 22 -4.58 -11.98 5.52
N GLN A 23 -5.67 -11.99 4.75
CA GLN A 23 -5.63 -12.45 3.37
C GLN A 23 -4.68 -11.61 2.51
N LEU A 24 -4.68 -10.29 2.64
CA LEU A 24 -3.73 -9.44 1.93
C LEU A 24 -2.28 -9.75 2.34
N SER A 25 -2.01 -9.91 3.65
CA SER A 25 -0.70 -10.32 4.18
C SER A 25 -0.22 -11.60 3.52
N ASP A 26 -1.09 -12.60 3.41
CA ASP A 26 -0.77 -13.90 2.80
C ASP A 26 -0.51 -13.77 1.30
N ILE A 27 -1.32 -12.99 0.58
CA ILE A 27 -1.19 -12.78 -0.88
C ILE A 27 0.10 -12.02 -1.21
N CYS A 28 0.42 -10.95 -0.49
CA CYS A 28 1.58 -10.11 -0.80
C CYS A 28 2.89 -10.59 -0.14
N GLY A 29 2.82 -11.56 0.78
CA GLY A 29 3.98 -12.05 1.53
C GLY A 29 4.60 -11.01 2.46
N VAL A 30 3.80 -10.04 2.92
CA VAL A 30 4.21 -9.03 3.91
C VAL A 30 3.55 -9.37 5.22
N GLY A 31 4.32 -9.47 6.30
CA GLY A 31 3.78 -9.84 7.60
C GLY A 31 2.64 -8.93 8.07
N LEU A 32 1.58 -9.53 8.60
CA LEU A 32 0.37 -8.86 9.07
C LEU A 32 0.63 -7.66 9.99
N ARG A 33 1.63 -7.74 10.87
CA ARG A 33 2.02 -6.62 11.74
C ARG A 33 2.47 -5.40 10.93
N THR A 34 3.30 -5.62 9.92
CA THR A 34 3.80 -4.57 9.02
C THR A 34 2.64 -3.94 8.24
N LEU A 35 1.73 -4.77 7.72
CA LEU A 35 0.55 -4.29 7.00
C LEU A 35 -0.39 -3.45 7.91
N ARG A 36 -0.59 -3.88 9.16
CA ARG A 36 -1.41 -3.14 10.14
C ARG A 36 -0.80 -1.79 10.52
N GLU A 37 0.51 -1.74 10.75
CA GLU A 37 1.18 -0.47 11.03
C GLU A 37 1.10 0.45 9.81
N PHE A 38 1.36 -0.09 8.61
CA PHE A 38 1.24 0.65 7.35
C PHE A 38 -0.14 1.26 7.15
N GLU A 39 -1.22 0.47 7.28
CA GLU A 39 -2.60 0.99 7.16
C GLU A 39 -2.96 2.00 8.27
N ARG A 40 -2.24 2.01 9.39
CA ARG A 40 -2.41 3.02 10.46
C ARG A 40 -1.58 4.29 10.24
N GLY A 41 -0.85 4.39 9.14
CA GLY A 41 0.08 5.50 8.89
C GLY A 41 1.31 5.46 9.78
N LYS A 42 1.61 4.29 10.36
CA LYS A 42 2.79 4.05 11.18
C LYS A 42 3.80 3.19 10.41
N GLY A 43 5.08 3.48 10.61
CA GLY A 43 6.16 2.80 9.88
C GLY A 43 6.34 3.34 8.47
N ASN A 44 7.60 3.43 8.06
CA ASN A 44 7.98 3.81 6.70
C ASN A 44 8.27 2.52 5.92
N PRO A 45 7.32 1.98 5.14
CA PRO A 45 7.57 0.78 4.35
C PRO A 45 8.68 1.03 3.34
N THR A 46 9.47 0.00 3.04
CA THR A 46 10.39 0.06 1.90
C THR A 46 9.61 0.10 0.60
N LEU A 47 10.20 0.61 -0.48
CA LEU A 47 9.59 0.57 -1.81
C LEU A 47 9.20 -0.86 -2.20
N GLN A 48 10.05 -1.84 -1.89
CA GLN A 48 9.78 -3.26 -2.12
C GLN A 48 8.54 -3.77 -1.36
N THR A 49 8.33 -3.30 -0.13
CA THR A 49 7.12 -3.66 0.64
C THR A 49 5.89 -3.03 0.02
N MET A 50 6.01 -1.77 -0.41
CA MET A 50 4.92 -1.05 -1.09
C MET A 50 4.54 -1.75 -2.39
N GLU A 51 5.53 -2.10 -3.21
CA GLU A 51 5.35 -2.80 -4.48
C GLU A 51 4.59 -4.11 -4.28
N LYS A 52 5.00 -4.95 -3.32
CA LYS A 52 4.28 -6.20 -3.00
C LYS A 52 2.81 -5.98 -2.66
N ILE A 53 2.51 -4.99 -1.81
CA ILE A 53 1.14 -4.65 -1.41
C ILE A 53 0.35 -4.14 -2.61
N CYS A 54 0.92 -3.21 -3.39
CA CYS A 54 0.30 -2.64 -4.57
C CYS A 54 -0.02 -3.72 -5.62
N THR A 55 0.95 -4.57 -5.97
CA THR A 55 0.78 -5.66 -6.94
C THR A 55 -0.32 -6.63 -6.49
N ALA A 56 -0.36 -7.02 -5.22
CA ALA A 56 -1.41 -7.89 -4.68
C ALA A 56 -2.83 -7.29 -4.80
N LEU A 57 -2.94 -5.96 -4.81
CA LEU A 57 -4.20 -5.22 -4.96
C LEU A 57 -4.51 -4.84 -6.42
N GLY A 58 -3.63 -5.21 -7.35
CA GLY A 58 -3.75 -4.88 -8.78
C GLY A 58 -3.36 -3.43 -9.12
N PHE A 59 -2.58 -2.78 -8.27
CA PHE A 59 -1.97 -1.48 -8.56
C PHE A 59 -0.63 -1.63 -9.28
N GLU A 60 -0.27 -0.62 -10.06
CA GLU A 60 1.01 -0.46 -10.72
C GLU A 60 1.68 0.81 -10.16
N ILE A 61 2.94 0.71 -9.71
CA ILE A 61 3.71 1.87 -9.26
C ILE A 61 4.38 2.50 -10.50
N LYS A 62 4.12 3.78 -10.72
CA LYS A 62 4.73 4.56 -11.80
C LYS A 62 5.62 5.65 -11.22
N ILE A 63 6.76 5.85 -11.85
CA ILE A 63 7.71 6.93 -11.54
C ILE A 63 7.64 7.93 -12.69
N GLU A 64 7.32 9.16 -12.36
CA GLU A 64 7.19 10.25 -13.33
C GLU A 64 8.18 11.37 -12.99
N ILE A 65 8.65 12.09 -14.00
CA ILE A 65 9.48 13.27 -13.79
C ILE A 65 8.62 14.30 -13.08
N LYS A 66 9.12 14.83 -11.95
CA LYS A 66 8.45 15.92 -11.25
C LYS A 66 8.36 17.12 -12.18
N ASN A 67 7.17 17.39 -12.68
CA ASN A 67 6.92 18.60 -13.44
C ASN A 67 6.95 19.78 -12.46
N GLU A 68 8.06 20.51 -12.42
CA GLU A 68 8.11 21.84 -11.83
C GLU A 68 7.32 22.79 -12.73
N LYS A 69 5.98 22.74 -12.66
CA LYS A 69 5.20 23.89 -13.10
C LYS A 69 5.19 24.87 -11.93
N SER A 70 5.85 26.01 -12.17
CA SER A 70 5.80 27.24 -11.38
C SER A 70 4.38 27.66 -11.06
#